data_AF-A0ABC8KY33-F1
#
_entry.id   AF-A0ABC8KY33-F1
#
_cell.length_a   1.000
_cell.length_b   1.000
_cell.length_c   1.000
_cell.angle_alpha   90.00
_cell.angle_beta   90.00
_cell.angle_gamma   90.00
#
_symmetry.space_group_name_H-M   'P 1'
#
loop_
_entity.id
_entity.type
_entity.pdbx_description
1 polymer ?
#
loop_
_entity_poly.entity_id
_entity_poly.type
_entity_poly.pdbx_seq_one_letter_code
_entity_poly.pdbx_strand_id
1 'polypeptide(L)'
;MSPVASTRWCPTPEQLMILEEMYRSGIRTPNAVQIQQITAHLAFYGRIEGKNVFYWFQNHKARDRQKLRKKLAKQLHQQQHHHLQLQFQQIQPKPISMMELEKNLKPKC
;
A
#
# COMPACT_ATOMS: atom_id res chain seq x y z
N MET A 1 -7.37 14.94 41.16
CA MET A 1 -7.95 14.98 39.80
C MET A 1 -7.90 13.58 39.22
N SER A 2 -9.05 12.98 38.90
CA SER A 2 -9.12 11.63 38.34
C SER A 2 -8.66 11.63 36.87
N PRO A 3 -7.94 10.60 36.40
CA PRO A 3 -7.47 10.57 35.01
C PRO A 3 -8.66 10.50 34.06
N VAL A 4 -8.68 11.39 33.06
CA VAL A 4 -9.67 11.38 31.97
C VAL A 4 -9.65 10.01 31.30
N ALA A 5 -10.76 9.28 31.40
CA ALA A 5 -10.95 8.03 30.68
C ALA A 5 -10.77 8.29 29.17
N SER A 6 -9.98 7.44 28.51
CA SER A 6 -9.66 7.58 27.09
C SER A 6 -10.92 7.77 26.25
N THR A 7 -11.03 8.92 25.58
CA THR A 7 -12.08 9.29 24.61
C THR A 7 -11.91 8.59 23.26
N ARG A 8 -10.98 7.63 23.16
CA ARG A 8 -10.72 6.87 21.95
C ARG A 8 -11.80 5.82 21.76
N TRP A 9 -12.44 5.87 20.59
CA TRP A 9 -13.39 4.84 20.19
C TRP A 9 -12.70 3.48 20.01
N CYS A 10 -13.22 2.48 20.71
CA CYS A 10 -12.88 1.07 20.55
C CYS A 10 -14.03 0.40 19.77
N PRO A 11 -13.90 0.23 18.44
CA PRO A 11 -14.97 -0.36 17.64
C PRO A 11 -15.20 -1.82 18.01
N THR A 12 -16.45 -2.25 18.01
CA THR A 12 -16.79 -3.69 18.14
C THR A 12 -16.57 -4.41 16.81
N PRO A 13 -16.38 -5.75 16.83
CA PRO A 13 -16.26 -6.55 15.60
C PRO A 13 -17.45 -6.33 14.65
N GLU A 14 -18.67 -6.25 15.18
CA GLU A 14 -19.90 -6.04 14.42
C GLU A 14 -19.89 -4.67 13.73
N GLN A 15 -19.46 -3.62 14.45
CA GLN A 15 -19.32 -2.29 13.86
C GLN A 15 -18.32 -2.27 12.70
N LEU A 16 -17.19 -2.97 12.85
CA LEU A 16 -16.19 -3.07 11.78
C LEU A 16 -16.74 -3.83 10.57
N MET A 17 -17.40 -4.96 10.79
CA MET A 17 -17.99 -5.76 9.70
C MET A 17 -18.98 -4.95 8.87
N ILE A 18 -19.90 -4.21 9.52
CA ILE A 18 -20.90 -3.38 8.84
C ILE A 18 -20.23 -2.25 8.04
N LEU A 19 -19.25 -1.56 8.64
CA LEU A 19 -18.51 -0.49 7.96
C LEU A 19 -17.74 -1.01 6.74
N GLU A 20 -17.10 -2.18 6.86
CA GLU A 20 -16.39 -2.84 5.77
C GLU A 20 -17.33 -3.24 4.63
N GLU A 21 -18.49 -3.81 4.95
CA GLU A 21 -19.51 -4.19 3.97
C GLU A 21 -20.02 -2.97 3.20
N MET A 22 -20.35 -1.88 3.89
CA MET A 22 -20.78 -0.62 3.25
C MET A 22 -19.69 -0.08 2.30
N TYR A 23 -18.43 -0.13 2.73
CA TYR A 23 -17.30 0.34 1.92
C TYR A 23 -17.09 -0.50 0.66
N ARG A 24 -17.20 -1.83 0.79
CA ARG A 24 -17.10 -2.79 -0.33
C ARG A 24 -18.27 -2.63 -1.31
N SER A 25 -19.46 -2.33 -0.80
CA SER A 25 -20.69 -2.10 -1.58
C SER A 25 -20.71 -0.75 -2.31
N GLY A 26 -19.71 0.11 -2.10
CA GLY A 26 -19.49 1.32 -2.89
C GLY A 26 -19.60 2.64 -2.11
N ILE A 27 -20.02 2.62 -0.85
CA ILE A 27 -20.05 3.83 -0.02
C ILE A 27 -18.61 4.19 0.38
N ARG A 28 -17.96 5.07 -0.38
CA ARG A 28 -16.55 5.48 -0.14
C ARG A 28 -16.44 6.86 0.51
N THR A 29 -17.45 7.70 0.29
CA THR A 29 -17.52 9.10 0.72
C THR A 29 -18.94 9.42 1.19
N PRO A 30 -19.36 8.92 2.36
CA PRO A 30 -20.68 9.21 2.87
C PRO A 30 -20.83 10.71 3.11
N ASN A 31 -21.97 11.27 2.71
CA ASN A 31 -22.32 12.66 3.03
C ASN A 31 -22.76 12.79 4.50
N ALA A 32 -23.04 14.01 4.97
CA ALA A 32 -23.40 14.26 6.36
C ALA A 32 -24.64 13.47 6.83
N VAL A 33 -25.67 13.36 5.99
CA VAL A 33 -26.91 12.61 6.30
C VAL A 33 -26.61 11.12 6.41
N GLN A 34 -25.82 10.57 5.47
CA GLN A 34 -25.40 9.18 5.51
C GLN A 34 -24.54 8.89 6.75
N ILE A 35 -23.64 9.79 7.14
CA ILE A 35 -22.86 9.65 8.37
C ILE A 35 -23.80 9.55 9.58
N GLN A 36 -24.83 10.39 9.67
CA GLN A 36 -25.81 10.31 10.76
C GLN A 36 -26.57 8.98 10.77
N GLN A 37 -27.06 8.52 9.62
CA GLN A 37 -27.77 7.25 9.47
C GLN A 37 -26.90 6.04 9.85
N ILE A 38 -25.66 6.00 9.34
CA ILE A 38 -24.69 4.96 9.65
C ILE A 38 -24.36 4.98 11.15
N THR A 39 -24.16 6.16 11.73
CA THR A 39 -23.90 6.30 13.19
C THR A 39 -25.05 5.76 14.02
N ALA A 40 -26.29 6.12 13.66
CA ALA A 40 -27.49 5.65 14.35
C ALA A 40 -27.62 4.12 14.28
N HIS A 41 -27.35 3.53 13.11
CA HIS A 41 -27.35 2.07 12.95
C HIS A 41 -26.23 1.40 13.75
N LEU A 42 -25.01 1.94 13.72
CA LEU A 42 -23.88 1.35 14.45
C LEU A 42 -23.98 1.50 15.97
N ALA A 43 -24.79 2.45 16.46
CA ALA A 43 -25.02 2.67 17.89
C ALA A 43 -25.73 1.48 18.56
N PHE A 44 -26.49 0.67 17.81
CA PHE A 44 -27.08 -0.58 18.33
C PHE A 44 -26.03 -1.61 18.75
N TYR A 45 -24.80 -1.51 18.24
CA TYR A 45 -23.71 -2.47 18.46
C TYR A 45 -22.61 -1.94 19.39
N GLY A 46 -22.79 -0.75 19.96
CA GLY A 46 -21.83 -0.14 20.89
C GLY A 46 -21.71 1.37 20.73
N ARG A 47 -21.03 2.02 21.68
CA ARG A 47 -20.85 3.49 21.67
C ARG A 47 -20.08 3.94 20.43
N ILE A 48 -20.66 4.87 19.68
CA ILE A 48 -20.05 5.47 18.49
C ILE A 48 -20.55 6.92 18.32
N GLU A 49 -19.77 7.75 17.65
CA GLU A 49 -20.10 9.14 17.30
C GLU A 49 -19.86 9.36 15.81
N GLY A 50 -20.52 10.36 15.21
CA GLY A 50 -20.40 10.63 13.77
C GLY A 50 -18.97 10.88 13.28
N LYS A 51 -18.12 11.49 14.12
CA LYS A 51 -16.69 11.68 13.83
C LYS A 51 -15.94 10.36 13.61
N ASN A 52 -16.35 9.30 14.33
CA ASN A 52 -15.72 7.99 14.21
C ASN A 52 -16.01 7.39 12.84
N VAL A 53 -17.27 7.45 12.39
CA VAL A 53 -17.69 7.00 11.06
C VAL A 53 -16.95 7.80 9.98
N PHE A 54 -16.96 9.13 10.07
CA PHE A 54 -16.25 10.01 9.15
C PHE A 54 -14.77 9.63 9.03
N TYR A 55 -14.05 9.52 10.16
CA TYR A 55 -12.64 9.17 10.15
C TYR A 55 -12.39 7.73 9.71
N TRP A 56 -13.27 6.80 10.01
CA TRP A 56 -13.13 5.42 9.55
C TRP A 56 -13.12 5.37 8.01
N PHE A 57 -14.04 6.05 7.33
CA PHE A 57 -14.09 6.13 5.87
C PHE A 57 -12.90 6.88 5.28
N GLN A 58 -12.47 7.99 5.91
CA GLN A 58 -11.25 8.70 5.48
C GLN A 58 -10.00 7.84 5.62
N ASN A 59 -9.83 7.17 6.75
CA ASN A 59 -8.69 6.31 7.04
C ASN A 59 -8.65 5.11 6.12
N HIS A 60 -9.79 4.50 5.78
CA HIS A 60 -9.85 3.41 4.81
C HIS A 60 -9.33 3.83 3.44
N LYS A 61 -9.82 4.95 2.90
CA LYS A 61 -9.30 5.50 1.64
C LYS A 61 -7.81 5.84 1.72
N ALA A 62 -7.36 6.40 2.84
CA ALA A 62 -5.95 6.73 3.04
C ALA A 62 -5.07 5.47 3.04
N ARG A 63 -5.52 4.39 3.70
CA ARG A 63 -4.85 3.08 3.69
C ARG A 63 -4.81 2.48 2.29
N ASP A 64 -5.89 2.54 1.52
CA ASP A 64 -5.91 2.03 0.14
C ASP A 64 -4.92 2.78 -0.76
N ARG A 65 -4.90 4.11 -0.67
CA ARG A 65 -3.93 4.95 -1.38
C ARG A 65 -2.49 4.65 -0.94
N GLN A 66 -2.27 4.44 0.36
CA GLN A 66 -0.96 4.07 0.88
C GLN A 66 -0.50 2.70 0.37
N LYS A 67 -1.40 1.71 0.32
CA LYS A 67 -1.12 0.38 -0.25
C LYS A 67 -0.70 0.49 -1.71
N LEU A 68 -1.42 1.29 -2.51
CA LEU A 68 -1.07 1.54 -3.92
C LEU A 68 0.31 2.19 -4.06
N ARG A 69 0.58 3.25 -3.29
CA ARG A 69 1.90 3.92 -3.28
C ARG A 69 3.03 2.97 -2.92
N LYS A 70 2.85 2.13 -1.89
CA LYS A 70 3.86 1.13 -1.48
C LYS A 70 4.13 0.09 -2.57
N LYS A 71 3.07 -0.40 -3.25
CA LYS A 71 3.22 -1.34 -4.37
C LYS A 71 4.02 -0.70 -5.53
N LEU A 72 3.67 0.53 -5.91
CA LEU A 72 4.37 1.24 -6.98
C LEU A 72 5.83 1.52 -6.61
N ALA A 73 6.11 1.98 -5.39
CA ALA A 73 7.47 2.21 -4.93
C ALA A 73 8.32 0.93 -4.97
N LYS A 74 7.74 -0.21 -4.56
CA LYS A 74 8.41 -1.52 -4.64
C LYS A 74 8.71 -1.91 -6.09
N GLN A 75 7.77 -1.69 -7.02
CA GLN A 75 7.96 -2.00 -8.44
C GLN A 75 9.08 -1.14 -9.06
N LEU A 76 9.09 0.17 -8.78
CA LEU A 76 10.13 1.08 -9.28
C LEU A 76 11.52 0.69 -8.76
N HIS A 77 11.62 0.34 -7.49
CA HIS A 77 12.86 -0.13 -6.90
C HIS A 77 13.37 -1.42 -7.56
N GLN A 78 12.48 -2.39 -7.82
CA GLN A 78 12.83 -3.62 -8.55
C GLN A 78 13.31 -3.34 -9.97
N GLN A 79 12.66 -2.42 -10.69
CA GLN A 79 13.07 -2.01 -12.04
C GLN A 79 14.46 -1.34 -12.04
N GLN A 80 14.72 -0.47 -11.07
CA GLN A 80 16.03 0.17 -10.91
C GLN A 80 17.14 -0.86 -10.65
N HIS A 81 16.91 -1.80 -9.73
CA HIS A 81 17.86 -2.87 -9.46
C HIS A 81 18.14 -3.75 -10.69
N HIS A 82 17.10 -4.09 -11.44
CA HIS A 82 17.27 -4.84 -12.68
C HIS A 82 18.07 -4.06 -13.73
N HIS A 83 17.78 -2.76 -13.90
CA HIS A 83 18.52 -1.91 -14.82
C HIS A 83 20.01 -1.80 -14.46
N LEU A 84 20.31 -1.56 -13.17
CA LEU A 84 21.68 -1.56 -12.66
C LEU A 84 22.38 -2.88 -12.94
N GLN A 85 21.71 -4.01 -12.72
CA GLN A 85 22.26 -5.35 -12.99
C GLN A 85 22.62 -5.54 -14.47
N LEU A 86 21.75 -5.10 -15.38
CA LEU A 86 22.02 -5.14 -16.82
C LEU A 86 23.20 -4.24 -17.22
N GLN A 87 23.33 -3.05 -16.61
CA GLN A 87 24.47 -2.16 -16.83
C GLN A 87 25.79 -2.78 -16.36
N PHE A 88 25.81 -3.39 -15.16
CA PHE A 88 26.99 -4.10 -14.66
C PHE A 88 27.45 -5.24 -15.57
N GLN A 89 26.52 -5.96 -16.22
CA GLN A 89 26.86 -7.01 -17.18
C GLN A 89 27.51 -6.46 -18.47
N GLN A 90 27.18 -5.24 -18.90
CA GLN A 90 27.77 -4.64 -20.11
C GLN A 90 29.19 -4.08 -19.89
N ILE A 91 29.55 -3.76 -18.64
CA ILE A 91 30.88 -3.21 -18.30
C ILE A 91 31.90 -4.33 -18.04
N GLN A 92 31.45 -5.56 -17.78
CA GLN A 92 32.34 -6.71 -17.73
C GLN A 92 32.94 -6.96 -19.12
N PRO A 93 34.27 -7.12 -19.25
CA PRO A 93 34.83 -7.55 -20.52
C PRO A 93 34.19 -8.88 -20.89
N LYS A 94 33.67 -8.99 -22.12
CA LYS A 94 33.26 -10.30 -22.65
C LYS A 94 34.46 -11.23 -22.47
N PRO A 95 34.30 -12.41 -21.86
CA PRO A 95 35.40 -13.36 -21.81
C PRO A 95 35.83 -13.58 -23.25
N ILE A 96 37.10 -13.25 -23.54
CA ILE A 96 37.67 -13.51 -24.85
C ILE A 96 37.51 -15.01 -25.05
N SER A 97 36.72 -15.39 -26.05
CA SER A 97 36.57 -16.80 -26.42
C SER A 97 37.98 -17.36 -26.65
N MET A 98 38.27 -18.57 -26.16
CA MET A 98 39.57 -19.23 -26.43
C MET A 98 39.91 -19.23 -27.93
N MET A 99 38.87 -19.31 -28.78
CA MET A 99 39.00 -19.24 -30.24
C MET A 99 39.49 -17.87 -30.78
N GLU A 100 39.37 -16.81 -29.98
CA GLU A 100 39.69 -15.43 -30.33
C GLU A 100 41.08 -15.02 -29.82
N LEU A 101 41.59 -15.70 -28.78
CA LEU A 101 42.98 -15.59 -28.34
C LEU A 101 43.94 -16.26 -29.34
N GLU A 102 43.57 -17.43 -29.86
CA GLU A 102 44.38 -18.17 -30.86
C GLU A 102 44.53 -17.41 -32.19
N LYS A 103 43.51 -16.63 -32.58
CA LYS A 103 43.57 -15.79 -33.79
C LYS A 103 44.52 -14.61 -33.62
N ASN A 104 44.72 -14.11 -32.39
CA ASN A 104 45.58 -12.96 -32.10
C ASN A 104 47.06 -13.35 -31.83
N LEU A 105 47.35 -14.63 -31.59
CA LEU A 105 48.73 -15.12 -31.39
C LEU A 105 49.38 -15.67 -32.67
N LYS A 106 48.69 -15.69 -33.82
CA LYS A 106 49.33 -16.13 -35.06
C LYS A 106 50.34 -15.06 -35.51
N PRO A 107 51.65 -15.40 -35.62
CA PRO A 107 52.63 -14.46 -36.12
C PRO A 107 52.23 -14.05 -37.54
N LYS A 108 52.19 -12.74 -37.80
CA LYS A 108 52.10 -12.22 -39.16
C LYS A 108 53.40 -12.59 -39.86
N CYS A 109 53.35 -13.58 -40.73
CA CYS A 109 54.36 -13.77 -41.76
C CYS A 109 54.39 -12.55 -42.69
#